data_AF-A0A3D1AYQ3-F1
#
_entry.id   AF-A0A3D1AYQ3-F1
#
_cell.length_a   1.000
_cell.length_b   1.000
_cell.length_c   1.000
_cell.angle_alpha   90.00
_cell.angle_beta   90.00
_cell.angle_gamma   90.00
#
_symmetry.space_group_name_H-M   'P 1'
#
loop_
_entity.id
_entity.type
_entity.pdbx_description
1 polymer ?
#
loop_
_entity_poly.entity_id
_entity_poly.type
_entity_poly.pdbx_seq_one_letter_code
_entity_poly.pdbx_strand_id
1 'polypeptide(L)'
;AARSIWAILGRLDLSRFLGEVKAVKGHAGRNRWEPRLLIALWIYAYSRGISSAREIERQLAYEPAMRWLTGLKIVNHHTLSDFRVE
;
A
#
# COMPACT_ATOMS: atom_id res chain seq x y z
N ALA A 1 -15.41 -2.94 4.22
CA ALA A 1 -14.24 -2.50 5.01
C ALA A 1 -13.30 -1.55 4.27
N ALA A 2 -12.80 -1.90 3.06
CA ALA A 2 -11.78 -1.10 2.35
C ALA A 2 -12.10 0.40 2.19
N ARG A 3 -13.35 0.76 1.87
CA ARG A 3 -13.79 2.17 1.78
C ARG A 3 -13.65 2.92 3.10
N SER A 4 -14.05 2.29 4.21
CA SER A 4 -13.94 2.89 5.55
C SER A 4 -12.49 3.05 5.97
N ILE A 5 -11.65 2.02 5.72
CA ILE A 5 -10.19 2.09 5.96
C ILE A 5 -9.59 3.26 5.18
N TRP A 6 -9.89 3.35 3.88
CA TRP A 6 -9.40 4.45 3.04
C TRP A 6 -9.84 5.81 3.57
N ALA A 7 -11.11 5.98 3.95
CA ALA A 7 -11.64 7.23 4.47
C ALA A 7 -10.98 7.64 5.80
N ILE A 8 -10.75 6.69 6.70
CA ILE A 8 -10.09 6.92 8.00
C ILE A 8 -8.65 7.36 7.76
N LEU A 9 -7.88 6.63 6.94
CA LEU A 9 -6.49 6.99 6.66
C LEU A 9 -6.37 8.36 5.98
N GLY A 10 -7.41 8.83 5.29
CA GLY A 10 -7.44 10.19 4.73
C GLY A 10 -7.60 11.31 5.75
N ARG A 11 -7.88 10.98 7.00
CA ARG A 11 -8.00 11.94 8.11
C ARG A 11 -6.80 11.87 9.07
N LEU A 12 -5.91 10.89 8.87
CA LEU A 12 -4.72 10.73 9.69
C LEU A 12 -3.55 11.48 9.08
N ASP A 13 -2.67 11.99 9.93
CA ASP A 13 -1.38 12.50 9.50
C ASP A 13 -0.44 11.32 9.18
N LEU A 14 -0.17 11.13 7.89
CA LEU A 14 0.74 10.10 7.39
C LEU A 14 2.10 10.66 6.99
N SER A 15 2.41 11.91 7.36
CA SER A 15 3.65 12.61 6.98
C SER A 15 4.91 11.85 7.38
N ARG A 16 4.86 11.06 8.46
CA ARG A 16 5.99 10.22 8.90
C ARG A 16 6.30 9.07 7.94
N PHE A 17 5.31 8.57 7.20
CA PHE A 17 5.49 7.55 6.16
C PHE A 17 5.91 8.14 4.82
N LEU A 18 5.78 9.46 4.65
CA LEU A 18 6.25 10.23 3.50
C LEU A 18 7.71 10.71 3.67
N GLY A 19 8.47 10.11 4.59
CA GLY A 19 9.80 10.55 5.04
C GLY A 19 10.67 11.11 3.90
N GLU A 20 11.42 12.20 4.19
CA GLU A 20 12.15 13.06 3.24
C GLU A 20 12.18 12.49 1.82
N VAL A 21 11.22 12.88 0.98
CA VAL A 21 11.23 12.55 -0.45
C VAL A 21 12.48 13.21 -1.05
N LYS A 22 13.62 12.53 -0.95
CA LYS A 22 14.89 12.90 -1.58
C LYS A 22 14.77 12.56 -3.06
N ALA A 23 14.00 13.36 -3.77
CA ALA A 23 14.12 13.45 -5.22
C ALA A 23 15.51 14.01 -5.52
N VAL A 24 16.47 13.13 -5.81
CA VAL A 24 17.83 13.52 -6.18
C VAL A 24 17.79 13.97 -7.65
N LYS A 25 18.21 15.21 -7.92
CA LYS A 25 18.26 15.76 -9.29
C LYS A 25 19.15 14.85 -10.16
N GLY A 26 18.55 14.21 -11.18
CA GLY A 26 19.26 13.35 -12.14
C GLY A 26 18.97 11.85 -12.06
N HIS A 27 18.18 11.38 -11.09
CA HIS A 27 17.65 10.01 -11.06
C HIS A 27 16.13 10.08 -10.88
N ALA A 28 15.36 9.53 -11.82
CA ALA A 28 13.93 9.31 -11.61
C ALA A 28 13.80 8.32 -10.45
N GLY A 29 13.51 8.83 -9.25
CA GLY A 29 13.28 8.01 -8.07
C GLY A 29 12.23 6.94 -8.39
N ARG A 30 12.49 5.70 -7.97
CA ARG A 30 11.60 4.55 -8.19
C ARG A 30 10.18 4.95 -7.78
N ASN A 31 9.19 4.73 -8.65
CA ASN A 31 7.80 5.14 -8.46
C ASN A 31 7.26 4.61 -7.12
N ARG A 32 7.39 5.40 -6.02
CA ARG A 32 6.94 4.98 -4.70
C ARG A 32 5.42 5.00 -4.73
N TRP A 33 4.83 3.85 -4.41
CA TRP A 33 3.41 3.81 -4.12
C TRP A 33 3.10 4.79 -3.00
N GLU A 34 1.96 5.44 -3.11
CA GLU A 34 1.49 6.39 -2.11
C GLU A 34 1.33 5.66 -0.75
N PRO A 35 1.91 6.15 0.37
CA PRO A 35 1.94 5.38 1.61
C PRO A 35 0.57 5.02 2.16
N ARG A 36 -0.45 5.88 2.03
CA ARG A 36 -1.82 5.57 2.46
C ARG A 36 -2.35 4.35 1.72
N LEU A 37 -2.04 4.17 0.44
CA LEU A 37 -2.39 2.95 -0.30
C LEU A 37 -1.77 1.70 0.33
N LEU A 38 -0.47 1.72 0.62
CA LEU A 38 0.22 0.55 1.19
C LEU A 38 -0.31 0.22 2.58
N ILE A 39 -0.56 1.24 3.41
CA ILE A 39 -1.19 1.09 4.74
C ILE A 39 -2.61 0.53 4.60
N ALA A 40 -3.41 1.06 3.67
CA ALA A 40 -4.78 0.59 3.44
C ALA A 40 -4.79 -0.89 3.03
N LEU A 41 -3.85 -1.30 2.18
CA LEU A 41 -3.73 -2.68 1.73
C LEU A 41 -3.37 -3.62 2.88
N TRP A 42 -2.42 -3.23 3.74
CA TRP A 42 -2.04 -4.01 4.92
C TRP A 42 -3.16 -4.11 5.95
N ILE A 43 -3.82 -3.01 6.30
CA ILE A 43 -4.95 -3.02 7.25
C ILE A 43 -6.09 -3.89 6.69
N TYR A 44 -6.40 -3.76 5.39
CA TYR A 44 -7.42 -4.59 4.77
C TYR A 44 -7.02 -6.07 4.78
N ALA A 45 -5.78 -6.41 4.41
CA ALA A 45 -5.26 -7.78 4.44
C ALA A 45 -5.34 -8.39 5.84
N TYR A 46 -4.94 -7.67 6.88
CA TYR A 46 -5.06 -8.14 8.26
C TYR A 46 -6.51 -8.37 8.68
N SER A 47 -7.44 -7.50 8.26
CA SER A 47 -8.88 -7.71 8.50
C SER A 47 -9.44 -8.98 7.82
N ARG A 48 -8.69 -9.54 6.85
CA ARG A 48 -9.01 -10.78 6.13
C ARG A 48 -8.16 -11.98 6.59
N GLY A 49 -7.35 -11.81 7.64
CA GLY A 49 -6.43 -12.86 8.14
C GLY A 49 -5.20 -13.10 7.26
N ILE A 50 -4.90 -12.19 6.32
CA ILE A 50 -3.77 -12.31 5.40
C ILE A 50 -2.58 -11.54 5.96
N SER A 51 -1.47 -12.25 6.24
CA SER A 51 -0.22 -11.67 6.77
C SER A 51 0.98 -11.77 5.81
N SER A 52 0.79 -12.42 4.65
CA SER A 52 1.82 -12.66 3.65
C SER A 52 1.72 -11.65 2.51
N ALA A 53 2.80 -10.90 2.26
CA ALA A 53 2.89 -9.98 1.14
C ALA A 53 2.69 -10.67 -0.22
N ARG A 54 3.16 -11.92 -0.36
CA ARG A 54 2.96 -12.73 -1.57
C ARG A 54 1.50 -13.12 -1.76
N GLU A 55 0.78 -13.36 -0.67
CA GLU A 55 -0.65 -13.63 -0.75
C GLU A 55 -1.42 -12.38 -1.15
N ILE A 56 -1.07 -11.22 -0.59
CA ILE A 56 -1.67 -9.94 -1.00
C ILE A 56 -1.47 -9.69 -2.50
N GLU A 57 -0.25 -9.91 -3.01
CA GLU A 57 0.05 -9.78 -4.45
C GLU A 57 -0.82 -10.70 -5.31
N ARG A 58 -1.00 -11.97 -4.92
CA ARG A 58 -1.90 -12.91 -5.63
C ARG A 58 -3.36 -12.45 -5.58
N GLN A 59 -3.82 -12.02 -4.41
CA GLN A 59 -5.21 -11.62 -4.19
C GLN A 59 -5.57 -10.34 -4.94
N LEU A 60 -4.61 -9.47 -5.28
CA LEU A 60 -4.85 -8.27 -6.08
C LEU A 60 -5.49 -8.53 -7.44
N ALA A 61 -5.31 -9.72 -8.03
CA ALA A 61 -5.98 -10.07 -9.29
C ALA A 61 -7.48 -10.40 -9.09
N TYR A 62 -7.87 -10.90 -7.91
CA TYR A 62 -9.17 -11.53 -7.69
C TYR A 62 -10.08 -10.73 -6.75
N GLU A 63 -9.53 -10.15 -5.68
CA GLU A 63 -10.28 -9.46 -4.63
C GLU A 63 -10.72 -8.06 -5.07
N PRO A 64 -12.05 -7.80 -5.24
CA PRO A 64 -12.55 -6.51 -5.73
C PRO A 64 -12.14 -5.32 -4.85
N ALA A 65 -12.07 -5.53 -3.53
CA ALA A 65 -11.70 -4.47 -2.59
C ALA A 65 -10.23 -4.07 -2.73
N MET A 66 -9.32 -5.02 -2.92
CA MET A 66 -7.90 -4.75 -3.15
C MET A 66 -7.69 -4.09 -4.51
N ARG A 67 -8.39 -4.57 -5.54
CA ARG A 67 -8.40 -3.93 -6.87
C ARG A 67 -8.89 -2.50 -6.85
N TRP A 68 -9.93 -2.22 -6.06
CA TRP A 68 -10.43 -0.86 -5.90
C TRP A 68 -9.39 0.05 -5.24
N LEU A 69 -8.70 -0.44 -4.20
CA LEU A 69 -7.64 0.31 -3.53
C LEU A 69 -6.50 0.64 -4.50
N THR A 70 -6.02 -0.34 -5.27
CA THR A 70 -4.84 -0.17 -6.14
C THR A 70 -5.14 0.43 -7.52
N GLY A 71 -6.42 0.71 -7.82
CA GLY A 71 -6.82 1.16 -9.15
C GLY A 71 -6.52 0.11 -10.23
N LEU A 72 -6.80 -1.16 -9.94
CA LEU A 72 -6.54 -2.34 -10.79
C LEU A 72 -5.06 -2.64 -11.07
N LYS A 73 -4.12 -1.97 -10.38
CA LYS A 73 -2.69 -2.26 -10.50
C LYS A 73 -2.27 -3.33 -9.49
N ILE A 74 -1.23 -4.08 -9.82
CA ILE A 74 -0.62 -5.08 -8.93
C ILE A 74 0.58 -4.45 -8.22
N VAL A 75 0.60 -4.55 -6.90
CA VAL A 75 1.72 -4.16 -6.05
C VAL A 75 2.54 -5.43 -5.78
N ASN A 76 3.83 -5.38 -6.10
CA ASN A 76 4.73 -6.51 -5.89
C ASN A 76 4.95 -6.78 -4.38
N HIS A 77 5.00 -8.06 -3.98
CA HIS A 77 5.26 -8.45 -2.59
C HIS A 77 6.56 -7.91 -2.00
N HIS A 78 7.58 -7.64 -2.81
CA HIS A 78 8.80 -6.98 -2.34
C HIS A 78 8.49 -5.59 -1.79
N THR A 79 7.76 -4.76 -2.55
CA THR A 79 7.34 -3.42 -2.10
C THR A 79 6.49 -3.48 -0.83
N LEU A 80 5.61 -4.46 -0.71
CA LEU A 80 4.78 -4.63 0.48
C LEU A 80 5.58 -5.07 1.71
N SER A 81 6.55 -5.96 1.52
CA SER A 81 7.43 -6.44 2.58
C SER A 81 8.36 -5.34 3.06
N ASP A 82 9.01 -4.64 2.12
CA ASP A 82 9.92 -3.53 2.42
C ASP A 82 9.18 -2.44 3.20
N PHE A 83 7.98 -2.05 2.76
CA PHE A 83 7.15 -1.06 3.45
C PHE A 83 6.73 -1.46 4.87
N ARG A 84 6.67 -2.76 5.18
CA ARG A 84 6.28 -3.23 6.51
C ARG A 84 7.45 -3.23 7.50
N VAL A 85 8.68 -3.29 7.00
CA VAL A 85 9.90 -3.42 7.81
C VAL A 85 10.59 -2.08 8.02
N GLU A 86 10.49 -1.16 7.05
CA GLU A 86 10.96 0.24 7.15
C GLU A 86 10.05 1.12 8.03
#